data_AF-A0A7C6ENG2-F1
#
_entry.id   AF-A0A7C6ENG2-F1
#
_cell.length_a   1.000
_cell.length_b   1.000
_cell.length_c   1.000
_cell.angle_alpha   90.00
_cell.angle_beta   90.00
_cell.angle_gamma   90.00
#
_symmetry.space_group_name_H-M   'P 1'
#
loop_
_entity.id
_entity.type
_entity.pdbx_description
1 polymer ?
#
loop_
_entity_poly.entity_id
_entity_poly.type
_entity_poly.pdbx_seq_one_letter_code
_entity_poly.pdbx_strand_id
1 'polypeptide(L)' 'MPAKPIYSFTGRIDYFEPNHHSLATHDYRIFSLVALNIQVYKSIVISPNIIAEFYEKQSNGTKIQPGITPRITFYWKY' A
#
# COMPACT_ATOMS: atom_id res chain seq x y z
N MET A 1 -31.88 -9.54 -12.27
CA MET A 1 -30.60 -9.67 -12.99
C MET A 1 -29.48 -9.33 -12.02
N PRO A 2 -28.41 -10.14 -11.87
CA PRO A 2 -27.25 -9.73 -11.10
C PRO A 2 -26.63 -8.49 -11.76
N ALA A 3 -26.33 -7.46 -10.95
CA ALA A 3 -25.72 -6.24 -11.46
C ALA A 3 -24.35 -6.58 -12.06
N LYS A 4 -24.02 -5.98 -13.21
CA LYS A 4 -22.72 -6.15 -13.85
C LYS A 4 -21.62 -5.67 -12.89
N PRO A 5 -20.51 -6.43 -12.72
CA PRO A 5 -19.44 -5.99 -11.84
C PRO A 5 -18.83 -4.67 -12.33
N ILE A 6 -18.55 -3.77 -11.39
CA ILE A 6 -17.88 -2.50 -11.65
C ILE A 6 -16.43 -2.64 -11.22
N TYR A 7 -15.51 -2.17 -12.07
CA TYR A 7 -14.08 -2.23 -11.83
C TYR A 7 -13.54 -0.82 -11.56
N SER A 8 -12.66 -0.68 -10.58
CA SER A 8 -11.88 0.54 -10.38
C SER A 8 -10.48 0.23 -9.90
N PHE A 9 -9.56 1.18 -10.05
CA PHE A 9 -8.17 1.04 -9.63
C PHE A 9 -7.86 1.97 -8.46
N THR A 10 -6.94 1.58 -7.60
CA THR A 10 -6.45 2.43 -6.51
C THR A 10 -4.95 2.31 -6.41
N GLY A 11 -4.29 3.47 -6.42
CA GLY A 11 -2.88 3.60 -6.13
C GLY A 11 -2.71 4.50 -4.92
N ARG A 12 -1.74 4.17 -4.06
CA ARG A 12 -1.30 5.01 -2.95
C ARG A 12 0.20 4.92 -2.84
N ILE A 13 0.86 6.06 -2.64
CA ILE A 13 2.28 6.14 -2.33
C ILE A 13 2.40 7.07 -1.13
N ASP A 14 3.05 6.60 -0.09
CA ASP A 14 3.38 7.37 1.09
C ASP A 14 4.90 7.40 1.25
N TYR A 15 5.42 8.59 1.55
CA TYR A 15 6.80 8.82 1.91
C TYR A 15 6.85 9.30 3.35
N PHE A 16 7.70 8.68 4.15
CA PHE A 16 7.86 9.01 5.56
C PHE A 16 9.34 9.19 5.88
N GLU A 17 9.70 10.41 6.28
CA GLU A 17 11.00 10.73 6.86
C GLU A 17 10.79 11.14 8.33
N PRO A 18 11.18 10.30 9.30
CA PRO A 18 11.02 10.60 10.71
C PRO A 18 12.02 11.64 11.23
N ASN A 19 13.17 11.83 10.58
CA ASN A 19 14.20 12.73 11.09
C ASN A 19 14.03 14.14 10.52
N HIS A 20 13.71 15.08 11.41
CA HIS A 20 13.73 16.51 11.10
C HIS A 20 15.09 17.16 11.34
N HIS A 21 16.07 16.40 11.85
CA HIS A 21 17.39 16.90 12.21
C HIS A 21 18.39 16.64 11.07
N SER A 22 19.14 17.68 10.68
CA SER A 22 20.09 17.65 9.54
C SER A 22 21.23 16.63 9.63
N LEU A 23 21.43 16.00 10.80
CA LEU A 23 22.49 15.03 11.05
C LEU A 23 21.98 13.56 11.06
N ALA A 24 20.67 13.34 10.95
CA ALA A 24 20.04 12.01 10.96
C ALA A 24 19.24 11.75 9.68
N THR A 25 19.67 12.30 8.55
CA THR A 25 18.90 12.34 7.29
C THR A 25 19.01 11.07 6.46
N HIS A 26 18.73 9.87 6.98
CA HIS A 26 18.86 8.62 6.21
C HIS A 26 17.88 7.50 6.58
N ASP A 27 16.86 7.73 7.41
CA ASP A 27 15.90 6.69 7.80
C ASP A 27 14.55 6.84 7.07
N TYR A 28 14.60 6.87 5.73
CA TYR A 28 13.42 7.03 4.90
C TYR A 28 12.65 5.71 4.75
N ARG A 29 11.32 5.80 4.74
CA ARG A 29 10.41 4.70 4.36
C ARG A 29 9.50 5.12 3.22
N ILE A 30 9.42 4.28 2.20
CA ILE A 30 8.46 4.40 1.11
C ILE A 30 7.48 3.24 1.23
N PHE A 31 6.21 3.57 1.29
CA PHE A 31 5.11 2.63 1.22
C PHE A 31 4.35 2.85 -0.08
N SER A 32 4.03 1.79 -0.80
CA SER A 32 3.14 1.87 -1.96
C SER A 32 2.11 0.76 -1.92
N LEU A 33 0.91 1.07 -2.38
CA LEU A 33 -0.20 0.14 -2.53
C LEU A 33 -0.80 0.29 -3.91
N VAL A 34 -1.04 -0.84 -4.56
CA VAL A 34 -1.73 -0.95 -5.83
C VAL A 34 -2.86 -1.96 -5.70
N ALA A 35 -4.07 -1.60 -6.13
CA ALA A 35 -5.26 -2.43 -5.96
C ALA A 35 -6.20 -2.36 -7.17
N LEU A 36 -6.77 -3.51 -7.52
CA LEU A 36 -7.91 -3.61 -8.45
C LEU A 36 -9.17 -3.89 -7.63
N ASN A 37 -10.12 -2.98 -7.63
CA ASN A 37 -11.38 -3.13 -6.92
C ASN A 37 -12.44 -3.71 -7.84
N ILE A 38 -13.07 -4.80 -7.40
CA ILE A 38 -14.14 -5.50 -8.11
C ILE A 38 -15.40 -5.40 -7.26
N GLN A 39 -16.32 -4.54 -7.67
CA GLN A 39 -17.63 -4.43 -7.04
C GLN A 39 -18.53 -5.53 -7.56
N VAL A 40 -18.68 -6.60 -6.78
CA VAL A 40 -19.47 -7.79 -7.13
C VAL A 40 -20.96 -7.63 -6.83
N TYR A 41 -21.30 -6.72 -5.90
CA TYR A 41 -22.66 -6.35 -5.57
C TYR A 41 -22.73 -4.88 -5.14
N LYS A 42 -23.93 -4.28 -5.05
CA LYS A 42 -24.10 -2.84 -4.75
C LYS A 42 -23.25 -2.39 -3.56
N SER A 43 -23.14 -3.22 -2.54
CA SER A 43 -22.40 -2.91 -1.32
C SER A 43 -21.12 -3.71 -1.14
N ILE A 44 -20.79 -4.71 -1.98
CA ILE A 44 -19.67 -5.63 -1.72
C ILE A 44 -18.55 -5.39 -2.73
N VAL A 45 -17.33 -5.19 -2.23
CA VAL A 45 -16.13 -5.02 -3.05
C VAL A 45 -15.05 -6.01 -2.61
N ILE A 46 -14.45 -6.68 -3.59
CA ILE A 46 -13.27 -7.53 -3.43
C ILE A 46 -12.11 -6.83 -4.12
N SER A 47 -10.98 -6.72 -3.44
CA SER A 47 -9.84 -5.94 -3.93
C SER A 47 -8.52 -6.71 -3.77
N PRO A 48 -8.10 -7.51 -4.77
CA PRO A 48 -6.72 -7.96 -4.85
C PRO A 48 -5.78 -6.75 -4.90
N ASN A 49 -4.79 -6.74 -4.01
CA ASN A 49 -3.82 -5.65 -3.90
C ASN A 49 -2.43 -6.14 -3.54
N ILE A 50 -1.44 -5.30 -3.85
CA ILE A 50 -0.04 -5.51 -3.53
C ILE A 50 0.41 -4.29 -2.74
N ILE A 51 1.07 -4.54 -1.62
CA ILE A 51 1.78 -3.54 -0.84
C ILE A 51 3.27 -3.75 -1.06
N ALA A 52 4.00 -2.68 -1.38
CA ALA A 52 5.46 -2.70 -1.44
C ALA A 52 6.03 -1.67 -0.47
N GLU A 53 7.00 -2.09 0.31
CA GLU A 53 7.64 -1.30 1.35
C GLU A 53 9.15 -1.27 1.10
N PHE A 54 9.69 -0.08 0.95
CA PHE A 54 11.11 0.15 0.76
C PHE A 54 11.63 0.94 1.95
N TYR A 55 12.82 0.57 2.40
CA TYR A 55 13.50 1.16 3.54
C TYR A 55 14.88 1.60 3.08
N GLU A 56 15.24 2.84 3.39
CA GLU A 56 16.60 3.30 3.18
C GLU A 56 17.52 2.76 4.28
N LYS A 57 18.83 2.70 3.98
CA LYS A 57 19.83 2.12 4.87
C LYS A 57 19.95 2.98 6.12
N GLN A 58 19.69 2.38 7.28
CA GLN A 58 19.82 3.11 8.54
C GLN A 58 21.27 3.53 8.79
N SER A 59 21.43 4.69 9.42
CA SER A 59 22.74 5.28 9.75
C SER A 59 23.61 4.37 10.65
N ASN A 60 22.98 3.44 11.37
CA ASN A 60 23.62 2.41 12.20
C ASN A 60 24.18 1.21 11.40
N GLY A 61 24.09 1.22 10.07
CA GLY A 61 24.56 0.15 9.19
C GLY A 61 23.57 -0.97 8.93
N THR A 62 22.41 -0.97 9.59
CA THR A 62 21.34 -1.96 9.41
C THR A 62 20.63 -1.71 8.08
N LYS A 63 20.54 -2.75 7.25
CA LYS A 63 19.72 -2.75 6.04
C LYS A 63 18.42 -3.47 6.34
N ILE A 64 17.30 -2.74 6.32
CA ILE A 64 15.98 -3.36 6.35
C ILE A 64 15.68 -3.85 4.94
N GLN A 65 15.30 -5.11 4.82
CA GLN A 65 14.96 -5.69 3.52
C GLN A 65 13.61 -5.14 3.03
N PRO A 66 13.51 -4.69 1.78
CA PRO A 66 12.22 -4.31 1.22
C PRO A 66 11.25 -5.49 1.23
N GLY A 67 9.97 -5.19 1.44
CA GLY A 67 8.89 -6.17 1.53
C GLY A 67 7.89 -6.00 0.40
N ILE A 68 7.45 -7.11 -0.20
CA ILE A 68 6.30 -7.13 -1.12
C ILE A 68 5.28 -8.09 -0.53
N THR A 69 4.10 -7.56 -0.24
CA THR A 69 3.01 -8.30 0.40
C THR A 69 1.80 -8.33 -0.52
N PRO A 70 1.47 -9.47 -1.16
CA PRO A 70 0.20 -9.65 -1.84
C PRO A 70 -0.92 -9.82 -0.80
N ARG A 71 -2.09 -9.24 -1.07
CA ARG A 71 -3.26 -9.29 -0.18
C ARG A 71 -4.55 -9.31 -0.99
N ILE A 72 -5.61 -9.86 -0.41
CA ILE A 72 -6.98 -9.69 -0.89
C ILE A 72 -7.75 -8.95 0.21
N THR A 73 -8.30 -7.79 -0.13
CA THR A 73 -9.10 -6.98 0.79
C THR A 73 -10.58 -7.12 0.47
N PHE A 74 -11.38 -7.36 1.50
CA PHE A 74 -12.84 -7.39 1.43
C PHE A 74 -13.38 -6.21 2.22
N TYR A 75 -14.27 -5.44 1.60
CA TYR A 75 -14.95 -4.35 2.30
C TYR A 75 -16.35 -4.16 1.74
N TRP A 76 -17.23 -3.65 2.59
CA TRP A 76 -18.58 -3.28 2.20
C TRP A 76 -18.81 -1.78 2.34
N LYS A 77 -19.72 -1.26 1.51
CA LYS A 77 -20.20 0.12 1.57
C LYS A 77 -21.60 0.12 2.14
N TYR A 78 -21.82 0.93 3.17
CA TYR A 78 -23.15 1.16 3.77
C TYR A 78 -23.98 2.09 2.89
#